data_AF-A0A4Q9FSH4-F1
#
_entry.id   AF-A0A4Q9FSH4-F1
#
_cell.length_a   1.000
_cell.length_b   1.000
_cell.length_c   1.000
_cell.angle_alpha   90.00
_cell.angle_beta   90.00
_cell.angle_gamma   90.00
#
_symmetry.space_group_name_H-M   'P 1'
#
loop_
_entity.id
_entity.type
_entity.pdbx_description
1 polymer ?
#
loop_
_entity_poly.entity_id
_entity_poly.type
_entity_poly.pdbx_seq_one_letter_code
_entity_poly.pdbx_strand_id
1 'polypeptide(L)'
;MIDSVLSNIELTKNIFRKLIVTSNYKKTSESTIGWDKYSSGIFKNLYAKEYESLIRNRQYSFLLKDDLGFIQFYYKWNKYNVLEKLKMAYYPYPLRVRDDVGSIETYIDDSDDLVLEEYYYDLWNILNHNFELNVDDENLEKALKYAIKFGNTENKEQLILGRFESKYEFTNSSHLRIDYDSKVTSHHKTEIQIGAINDLRLPLNRIISPFTFFDFISKNIFRNDRDFIDIISSQNYSTNFNNSKKLSFEINPFEESNIYVSHL
;
A
#
# COMPACT_ATOMS: atom_id res chain seq x y z
N MET A 1 -16.28 -19.42 7.91
CA MET A 1 -14.99 -18.71 8.07
C MET A 1 -14.90 -17.55 7.08
N ILE A 2 -15.02 -17.82 5.76
CA ILE A 2 -15.13 -16.77 4.74
C ILE A 2 -16.24 -15.75 5.01
N ASP A 3 -17.46 -16.20 5.32
CA ASP A 3 -18.59 -15.28 5.58
C ASP A 3 -18.39 -14.43 6.82
N SER A 4 -17.64 -14.92 7.81
CA SER A 4 -17.27 -14.16 9.01
C SER A 4 -16.27 -13.06 8.67
N VAL A 5 -15.29 -13.32 7.80
CA VAL A 5 -14.36 -12.30 7.31
C VAL A 5 -15.09 -11.26 6.46
N LEU A 6 -15.94 -11.70 5.52
CA LEU A 6 -16.73 -10.79 4.70
C LEU A 6 -17.64 -9.92 5.56
N SER A 7 -18.32 -10.50 6.55
CA SER A 7 -19.14 -9.76 7.51
C SER A 7 -18.32 -8.75 8.32
N ASN A 8 -17.06 -9.05 8.64
CA ASN A 8 -16.18 -8.12 9.33
C ASN A 8 -15.72 -6.97 8.42
N ILE A 9 -15.49 -7.23 7.12
CA ILE A 9 -15.22 -6.16 6.14
C ILE A 9 -16.46 -5.26 5.98
N GLU A 10 -17.66 -5.83 5.88
CA GLU A 10 -18.92 -5.08 5.84
C GLU A 10 -19.14 -4.24 7.11
N LEU A 11 -18.89 -4.83 8.28
CA LEU A 11 -18.94 -4.11 9.55
C LEU A 11 -17.96 -2.93 9.57
N THR A 12 -16.74 -3.14 9.09
CA THR A 12 -15.71 -2.11 8.98
C THR A 12 -16.20 -0.96 8.10
N LYS A 13 -16.73 -1.27 6.91
CA LYS A 13 -17.33 -0.27 6.01
C LYS A 13 -18.41 0.53 6.70
N ASN A 14 -19.32 -0.13 7.41
CA ASN A 14 -20.46 0.54 8.04
C ASN A 14 -20.05 1.47 9.19
N ILE A 15 -19.11 1.04 10.03
CA ILE A 15 -18.62 1.85 11.17
C ILE A 15 -17.77 3.02 10.68
N PHE A 16 -16.87 2.79 9.72
CA PHE A 16 -15.95 3.81 9.21
C PHE A 16 -16.45 4.51 7.94
N ARG A 17 -17.75 4.44 7.64
CA ARG A 17 -18.34 4.94 6.39
C ARG A 17 -17.98 6.39 6.06
N LYS A 18 -17.80 7.23 7.08
CA LYS A 18 -17.46 8.65 6.92
C LYS A 18 -16.02 8.87 6.44
N LEU A 19 -15.15 7.90 6.61
CA LEU A 19 -13.74 7.95 6.20
C LEU A 19 -13.50 7.30 4.82
N ILE A 20 -14.53 6.66 4.26
CA ILE A 20 -14.44 5.85 3.04
C ILE A 20 -15.19 6.56 1.92
N VAL A 21 -14.48 6.92 0.85
CA VAL A 21 -15.06 7.52 -0.36
C VAL A 21 -15.81 6.46 -1.17
N THR A 22 -15.16 5.33 -1.40
CA THR A 22 -15.75 4.20 -2.13
C THR A 22 -15.16 2.88 -1.67
N SER A 23 -15.90 1.81 -1.89
CA SER A 23 -15.47 0.44 -1.58
C SER A 23 -15.44 -0.43 -2.83
N ASN A 24 -14.47 -1.34 -2.93
CA ASN A 24 -14.44 -2.38 -3.96
C ASN A 24 -13.95 -3.73 -3.41
N TYR A 25 -14.84 -4.45 -2.75
CA TYR A 25 -14.57 -5.81 -2.31
C TYR A 25 -15.78 -6.69 -2.57
N LYS A 26 -15.54 -7.97 -2.85
CA LYS A 26 -16.58 -8.99 -2.98
C LYS A 26 -16.00 -10.39 -2.80
N LYS A 27 -16.91 -11.35 -2.62
CA LYS A 27 -16.61 -12.77 -2.76
C LYS A 27 -16.47 -13.08 -4.26
N THR A 28 -15.23 -13.19 -4.75
CA THR A 28 -14.94 -13.44 -6.18
C THR A 28 -15.10 -14.90 -6.57
N SER A 29 -15.02 -15.81 -5.59
CA SER A 29 -15.31 -17.23 -5.71
C SER A 29 -15.77 -17.78 -4.36
N GLU A 30 -16.19 -19.04 -4.31
CA GLU A 30 -16.54 -19.71 -3.04
C GLU A 30 -15.41 -19.69 -1.99
N SER A 31 -14.16 -19.51 -2.42
CA SER A 31 -13.00 -19.54 -1.54
C SER A 31 -12.13 -18.29 -1.62
N THR A 32 -12.62 -17.17 -2.16
CA THR A 32 -11.82 -15.94 -2.31
C THR A 32 -12.62 -14.68 -2.04
N ILE A 33 -12.05 -13.79 -1.24
CA ILE A 33 -12.50 -12.41 -1.05
C ILE A 33 -11.43 -11.49 -1.64
N GLY A 34 -11.85 -10.52 -2.45
CA GLY A 34 -10.97 -9.54 -3.08
C GLY A 34 -11.76 -8.64 -4.03
N TRP A 35 -11.21 -8.36 -5.19
CA TRP A 35 -11.81 -7.53 -6.24
C TRP A 35 -11.77 -8.26 -7.58
N ASP A 36 -12.55 -7.78 -8.55
CA ASP A 36 -12.53 -8.30 -9.92
C ASP A 36 -11.16 -8.14 -10.57
N LYS A 37 -10.82 -9.09 -11.46
CA LYS A 37 -9.59 -9.06 -12.28
C LYS A 37 -8.33 -8.82 -11.44
N TYR A 38 -8.22 -9.50 -10.29
CA TYR A 38 -7.01 -9.50 -9.49
C TYR A 38 -5.78 -9.77 -10.38
N SER A 39 -4.83 -8.85 -10.39
CA SER A 39 -3.55 -9.04 -11.08
C SER A 39 -2.42 -9.07 -10.07
N SER A 40 -1.71 -10.19 -10.02
CA SER A 40 -0.46 -10.27 -9.26
C SER A 40 0.64 -9.54 -10.02
N GLY A 41 1.31 -8.59 -9.36
CA GLY A 41 2.45 -7.88 -9.93
C GLY A 41 2.69 -6.60 -9.16
N ILE A 42 3.77 -6.55 -8.40
CA ILE A 42 4.24 -5.32 -7.74
C ILE A 42 5.22 -4.68 -8.72
N PHE A 43 5.01 -3.40 -9.06
CA PHE A 43 6.04 -2.61 -9.72
C PHE A 43 7.15 -2.38 -8.70
N LYS A 44 8.24 -3.15 -8.79
CA LYS A 44 9.27 -3.24 -7.72
C LYS A 44 10.00 -1.93 -7.43
N ASN A 45 9.93 -0.93 -8.32
CA ASN A 45 10.85 0.22 -8.28
C ASN A 45 10.16 1.60 -8.30
N LEU A 46 8.81 1.70 -8.31
CA LEU A 46 8.13 3.00 -8.28
C LEU A 46 6.82 2.91 -7.51
N TYR A 47 6.84 3.33 -6.24
CA TYR A 47 5.66 3.30 -5.36
C TYR A 47 4.45 4.03 -5.96
N ALA A 48 4.65 5.26 -6.44
CA ALA A 48 3.56 6.06 -7.01
C ALA A 48 2.95 5.43 -8.29
N LYS A 49 3.74 4.70 -9.08
CA LYS A 49 3.23 3.91 -10.21
C LYS A 49 2.48 2.67 -9.77
N GLU A 50 2.97 1.98 -8.74
CA GLU A 50 2.22 0.88 -8.13
C GLU A 50 0.87 1.40 -7.61
N TYR A 51 0.88 2.52 -6.88
CA TYR A 51 -0.30 3.19 -6.35
C TYR A 51 -1.30 3.55 -7.47
N GLU A 52 -0.85 4.25 -8.52
CA GLU A 52 -1.69 4.66 -9.66
C GLU A 52 -2.27 3.45 -10.39
N SER A 53 -1.45 2.43 -10.68
CA SER A 53 -1.90 1.19 -11.30
C SER A 53 -2.96 0.48 -10.46
N LEU A 54 -2.79 0.42 -9.14
CA LEU A 54 -3.76 -0.20 -8.23
C LEU A 54 -5.07 0.59 -8.19
N ILE A 55 -5.02 1.93 -8.15
CA ILE A 55 -6.21 2.78 -8.22
C ILE A 55 -6.94 2.62 -9.55
N ARG A 56 -6.22 2.74 -10.68
CA ARG A 56 -6.77 2.64 -12.04
C ARG A 56 -7.45 1.31 -12.30
N ASN A 57 -6.84 0.22 -11.80
CA ASN A 57 -7.39 -1.13 -11.91
C ASN A 57 -8.38 -1.47 -10.78
N ARG A 58 -8.74 -0.50 -9.93
CA ARG A 58 -9.64 -0.66 -8.77
C ARG A 58 -9.23 -1.79 -7.82
N GLN A 59 -7.94 -2.02 -7.63
CA GLN A 59 -7.41 -3.07 -6.77
C GLN A 59 -7.30 -2.61 -5.31
N TYR A 60 -8.42 -2.25 -4.71
CA TYR A 60 -8.49 -1.81 -3.31
C TYR A 60 -9.83 -2.19 -2.71
N SER A 61 -9.89 -2.44 -1.42
CA SER A 61 -11.15 -2.69 -0.71
C SER A 61 -11.83 -1.39 -0.29
N PHE A 62 -11.05 -0.41 0.19
CA PHE A 62 -11.55 0.90 0.61
C PHE A 62 -10.63 2.00 0.08
N LEU A 63 -11.20 2.98 -0.61
CA LEU A 63 -10.55 4.26 -0.91
C LEU A 63 -10.92 5.25 0.20
N LEU A 64 -9.93 5.90 0.79
CA LEU A 64 -10.10 6.81 1.91
C LEU A 64 -10.33 8.25 1.43
N LYS A 65 -10.95 9.08 2.27
CA LYS A 65 -11.14 10.52 2.01
C LYS A 65 -9.83 11.30 2.18
N ASP A 66 -9.87 12.57 1.79
CA ASP A 66 -8.81 13.57 1.98
C ASP A 66 -7.45 13.13 1.42
N ASP A 67 -7.49 12.37 0.33
CA ASP A 67 -6.31 11.78 -0.32
C ASP A 67 -5.37 11.08 0.68
N LEU A 68 -5.93 10.36 1.66
CA LEU A 68 -5.14 9.58 2.61
C LEU A 68 -4.89 8.13 2.13
N GLY A 69 -5.06 7.85 0.85
CA GLY A 69 -4.70 6.56 0.28
C GLY A 69 -5.82 5.52 0.26
N PHE A 70 -5.44 4.24 0.25
CA PHE A 70 -6.40 3.13 0.20
C PHE A 70 -5.96 1.91 1.01
N ILE A 71 -6.94 1.06 1.33
CA ILE A 71 -6.75 -0.20 2.07
C ILE A 71 -7.15 -1.40 1.19
N GLN A 72 -6.34 -2.45 1.21
CA GLN A 72 -6.60 -3.74 0.57
C GLN A 72 -6.90 -4.82 1.61
N PHE A 73 -7.96 -5.58 1.36
CA PHE A 73 -8.28 -6.84 2.02
C PHE A 73 -8.42 -7.94 0.96
N TYR A 74 -7.49 -8.89 0.97
CA TYR A 74 -7.53 -10.07 0.11
C TYR A 74 -7.37 -11.33 0.95
N TYR A 75 -8.23 -12.30 0.71
CA TYR A 75 -8.22 -13.58 1.42
C TYR A 75 -8.50 -14.71 0.44
N LYS A 76 -7.76 -15.80 0.56
CA LYS A 76 -7.95 -17.02 -0.22
C LYS A 76 -7.92 -18.23 0.69
N TRP A 77 -8.95 -19.07 0.58
CA TRP A 77 -9.04 -20.37 1.22
C TRP A 77 -8.84 -21.49 0.21
N ASN A 78 -8.37 -22.63 0.70
CA ASN A 78 -8.31 -23.86 -0.07
C ASN A 78 -9.69 -24.55 -0.10
N LYS A 79 -9.78 -25.66 -0.85
CA LYS A 79 -10.99 -26.49 -0.97
C LYS A 79 -11.49 -27.11 0.35
N TYR A 80 -10.68 -27.09 1.40
CA TYR A 80 -11.01 -27.58 2.74
C TYR A 80 -11.38 -26.45 3.70
N ASN A 81 -11.64 -25.23 3.20
CA ASN A 81 -11.97 -24.04 3.99
C ASN A 81 -10.87 -23.63 5.00
N VAL A 82 -9.61 -23.98 4.70
CA VAL A 82 -8.42 -23.54 5.45
C VAL A 82 -7.81 -22.35 4.72
N LEU A 83 -7.43 -21.31 5.46
CA LEU A 83 -6.81 -20.11 4.91
C LEU A 83 -5.49 -20.49 4.20
N GLU A 84 -5.33 -20.06 2.96
CA GLU A 84 -4.13 -20.30 2.14
C GLU A 84 -3.31 -19.03 2.00
N LYS A 85 -3.96 -17.90 1.70
CA LYS A 85 -3.31 -16.60 1.55
C LYS A 85 -4.16 -15.49 2.15
N LEU A 86 -3.49 -14.49 2.70
CA LEU A 86 -4.09 -13.24 3.14
C LEU A 86 -3.15 -12.08 2.86
N LYS A 87 -3.73 -10.95 2.47
CA LYS A 87 -3.05 -9.65 2.35
C LYS A 87 -3.96 -8.58 2.95
N MET A 88 -3.46 -7.90 3.98
CA MET A 88 -4.02 -6.65 4.50
C MET A 88 -2.99 -5.56 4.28
N ALA A 89 -3.29 -4.56 3.47
CA ALA A 89 -2.32 -3.52 3.15
C ALA A 89 -2.93 -2.13 3.21
N TYR A 90 -2.14 -1.17 3.65
CA TYR A 90 -2.42 0.26 3.57
C TYR A 90 -1.41 0.90 2.64
N TYR A 91 -1.94 1.56 1.61
CA TYR A 91 -1.19 2.32 0.62
C TYR A 91 -1.47 3.81 0.88
N PRO A 92 -0.58 4.55 1.56
CA PRO A 92 -0.73 6.00 1.70
C PRO A 92 -0.66 6.70 0.33
N TYR A 93 -1.40 7.78 0.17
CA TYR A 93 -1.30 8.58 -1.06
C TYR A 93 0.12 9.15 -1.22
N PRO A 94 0.75 9.10 -2.40
CA PRO A 94 2.10 9.63 -2.62
C PRO A 94 2.18 11.14 -2.34
N LEU A 95 2.96 11.55 -1.35
CA LEU A 95 3.19 12.93 -0.92
C LEU A 95 4.63 13.37 -1.21
N ARG A 96 4.82 14.66 -1.47
CA ARG A 96 6.13 15.31 -1.63
C ARG A 96 6.60 15.93 -0.30
N VAL A 97 7.91 15.91 0.00
CA VAL A 97 8.49 16.82 1.01
C VAL A 97 8.99 18.06 0.31
N ARG A 98 8.62 19.20 0.86
CA ARG A 98 9.28 20.48 0.58
C ARG A 98 10.48 20.55 1.52
N ASP A 99 11.69 20.47 1.00
CA ASP A 99 12.85 21.01 1.69
C ASP A 99 12.77 22.53 1.59
N ASP A 100 11.89 23.15 2.37
CA ASP A 100 12.03 24.57 2.66
C ASP A 100 11.94 24.82 4.16
N VAL A 101 13.06 25.31 4.69
CA VAL A 101 13.19 25.82 6.05
C VAL A 101 12.49 27.18 6.07
N GLY A 102 11.16 27.20 6.03
CA GLY A 102 10.44 28.46 6.19
C GLY A 102 8.97 28.45 5.79
N SER A 103 8.13 28.72 6.79
CA SER A 103 6.74 29.16 6.68
C SER A 103 5.67 28.10 6.42
N ILE A 104 4.86 27.90 7.47
CA ILE A 104 3.62 27.12 7.55
C ILE A 104 2.53 27.62 6.56
N GLU A 105 2.72 28.76 5.91
CA GLU A 105 1.74 29.42 5.04
C GLU A 105 1.64 28.81 3.64
N THR A 106 2.64 28.03 3.19
CA THR A 106 2.60 27.40 1.87
C THR A 106 1.74 26.12 1.81
N TYR A 107 1.25 25.60 2.94
CA TYR A 107 0.36 24.43 2.98
C TYR A 107 -1.06 24.69 2.43
N ILE A 108 -1.36 25.89 1.94
CA ILE A 108 -2.70 26.33 1.49
C ILE A 108 -2.65 26.94 0.08
N ASP A 109 -1.84 26.41 -0.84
CA ASP A 109 -1.77 26.94 -2.20
C ASP A 109 -2.22 25.89 -3.24
N ASP A 110 -3.26 26.23 -4.02
CA ASP A 110 -3.93 25.42 -5.05
C ASP A 110 -3.03 25.07 -6.26
N SER A 111 -1.70 25.19 -6.10
CA SER A 111 -0.67 24.85 -7.09
C SER A 111 -0.29 23.36 -7.10
N ASP A 112 -0.75 22.58 -6.11
CA ASP A 112 -0.40 21.17 -5.92
C ASP A 112 -0.94 20.24 -7.04
N ASP A 113 -2.06 20.59 -7.69
CA ASP A 113 -2.65 19.81 -8.78
C ASP A 113 -1.79 19.83 -10.06
N LEU A 114 -1.16 20.97 -10.39
CA LEU A 114 -0.39 21.14 -11.63
C LEU A 114 0.86 20.25 -11.67
N VAL A 115 1.54 20.08 -10.54
CA VAL A 115 2.77 19.26 -10.46
C VAL A 115 2.43 17.76 -10.44
N LEU A 116 1.32 17.37 -9.82
CA LEU A 116 0.79 16.01 -9.91
C LEU A 116 0.34 15.67 -11.34
N GLU A 117 -0.31 16.62 -12.03
CA GLU A 117 -0.63 16.51 -13.45
C GLU A 117 0.63 16.37 -14.32
N GLU A 118 1.66 17.20 -14.10
CA GLU A 118 2.96 17.10 -14.79
C GLU A 118 3.67 15.76 -14.52
N TYR A 119 3.62 15.28 -13.27
CA TYR A 119 4.15 13.97 -12.89
C TYR A 119 3.47 12.84 -13.67
N TYR A 120 2.13 12.82 -13.68
CA TYR A 120 1.37 11.80 -14.39
C TYR A 120 1.49 11.95 -15.91
N TYR A 121 1.63 13.18 -16.43
CA TYR A 121 1.89 13.46 -17.84
C TYR A 121 3.27 12.93 -18.27
N ASP A 122 4.32 13.21 -17.51
CA ASP A 122 5.67 12.67 -17.76
C ASP A 122 5.69 11.14 -17.67
N LEU A 123 4.98 10.58 -16.68
CA LEU A 123 4.83 9.13 -16.54
C LEU A 123 4.05 8.51 -17.72
N TRP A 124 3.00 9.18 -18.19
CA TRP A 124 2.21 8.76 -19.36
C TRP A 124 3.03 8.82 -20.64
N ASN A 125 3.85 9.85 -20.81
CA ASN A 125 4.79 10.00 -21.94
C ASN A 125 5.82 8.87 -21.97
N ILE A 126 6.36 8.50 -20.80
CA ILE A 126 7.31 7.38 -20.67
C ILE A 126 6.66 6.03 -21.03
N LEU A 127 5.34 5.86 -20.81
CA LEU A 127 4.67 4.56 -20.86
C LEU A 127 3.83 4.31 -22.12
N ASN A 128 3.25 5.33 -22.75
CA ASN A 128 2.37 5.17 -23.92
C ASN A 128 3.05 5.44 -25.26
N HIS A 129 4.26 5.98 -25.26
CA HIS A 129 5.12 5.87 -26.43
C HIS A 129 5.79 4.50 -26.38
N ASN A 130 5.50 3.64 -27.37
CA ASN A 130 6.45 2.61 -27.76
C ASN A 130 7.77 3.34 -27.98
N PHE A 131 8.77 3.09 -27.13
CA PHE A 131 10.10 3.67 -27.24
C PHE A 131 10.74 3.25 -28.58
N GLU A 132 10.41 3.96 -29.67
CA GLU A 132 11.46 4.51 -30.50
C GLU A 132 12.06 5.64 -29.66
N LEU A 133 13.13 5.33 -28.95
CA LEU A 133 13.98 6.26 -28.21
C LEU A 133 14.53 7.35 -29.16
N ASN A 134 13.69 8.28 -29.60
CA ASN A 134 14.16 9.61 -29.99
C ASN A 134 14.16 10.49 -28.74
N VAL A 135 14.93 10.04 -27.75
CA VAL A 135 15.43 10.90 -26.69
C VAL A 135 16.75 11.41 -27.23
N ASP A 136 16.70 12.46 -28.04
CA ASP A 136 17.86 13.30 -28.34
C ASP A 136 18.16 14.17 -27.10
N ASP A 137 18.35 13.50 -25.96
CA ASP A 137 18.72 14.15 -24.71
C ASP A 137 20.18 13.82 -24.46
N GLU A 138 21.03 14.61 -25.09
CA GLU A 138 22.48 14.62 -24.95
C GLU A 138 22.90 14.59 -23.46
N ASN A 139 22.06 15.11 -22.55
CA ASN A 139 22.27 15.06 -21.11
C ASN A 139 22.08 13.66 -20.51
N LEU A 140 21.12 12.87 -20.99
CA LEU A 140 20.90 11.49 -20.52
C LEU A 140 22.04 10.59 -20.98
N GLU A 141 22.49 10.73 -22.23
CA GLU A 141 23.68 10.02 -22.72
C GLU A 141 24.94 10.40 -21.94
N LYS A 142 25.10 11.69 -21.65
CA LYS A 142 26.22 12.19 -20.85
C LYS A 142 26.18 11.65 -19.42
N ALA A 143 25.00 11.63 -18.78
CA ALA A 143 24.79 11.05 -17.47
C ALA A 143 25.10 9.54 -17.43
N LEU A 144 24.64 8.79 -18.43
CA LEU A 144 24.98 7.37 -18.63
C LEU A 144 26.50 7.16 -18.75
N LYS A 145 27.17 7.96 -19.59
CA LYS A 145 28.63 7.89 -19.77
C LYS A 145 29.39 8.21 -18.48
N TYR A 146 28.94 9.20 -17.70
CA TYR A 146 29.55 9.51 -16.41
C TYR A 146 29.31 8.41 -15.37
N ALA A 147 28.09 7.91 -15.25
CA ALA A 147 27.75 6.83 -14.32
C ALA A 147 28.62 5.59 -14.56
N ILE A 148 28.75 5.15 -15.83
CA ILE A 148 29.61 4.03 -16.23
C ILE A 148 31.09 4.32 -15.91
N LYS A 149 31.57 5.55 -16.17
CA LYS A 149 32.95 5.97 -15.88
C LYS A 149 33.29 5.93 -14.39
N PHE A 150 32.31 6.12 -13.51
CA PHE A 150 32.48 6.07 -12.05
C PHE A 150 32.11 4.70 -11.44
N GLY A 151 31.97 3.67 -12.27
CA GLY A 151 31.77 2.29 -11.82
C GLY A 151 30.32 1.90 -11.55
N ASN A 152 29.35 2.73 -11.94
CA ASN A 152 27.93 2.39 -11.84
C ASN A 152 27.50 1.57 -13.08
N THR A 153 26.94 0.37 -12.85
CA THR A 153 26.52 -0.59 -13.89
C THR A 153 25.00 -0.65 -14.08
N GLU A 154 24.26 0.29 -13.49
CA GLU A 154 22.81 0.40 -13.61
C GLU A 154 22.35 0.56 -15.06
N ASN A 155 21.24 -0.09 -15.40
CA ASN A 155 20.71 -0.06 -16.75
C ASN A 155 19.98 1.28 -17.05
N LYS A 156 19.69 1.53 -18.33
CA LYS A 156 19.05 2.78 -18.78
C LYS A 156 17.72 3.08 -18.08
N GLU A 157 16.97 2.03 -17.71
CA GLU A 157 15.71 2.17 -16.97
C GLU A 157 15.96 2.70 -15.56
N GLN A 158 16.93 2.15 -14.83
CA GLN A 158 17.28 2.61 -13.47
C GLN A 158 17.77 4.06 -13.43
N LEU A 159 18.50 4.51 -14.45
CA LEU A 159 18.96 5.90 -14.53
C LEU A 159 17.84 6.89 -14.89
N ILE A 160 16.89 6.47 -15.73
CA ILE A 160 15.66 7.26 -16.00
C ILE A 160 14.82 7.35 -14.73
N LEU A 161 14.70 6.25 -13.99
CA LEU A 161 14.02 6.20 -12.70
C LEU A 161 14.68 7.12 -11.68
N GLY A 162 16.01 7.07 -11.53
CA GLY A 162 16.74 7.97 -10.63
C GLY A 162 16.61 9.44 -11.00
N ARG A 163 16.58 9.78 -12.30
CA ARG A 163 16.30 11.16 -12.77
C ARG A 163 14.86 11.59 -12.46
N PHE A 164 13.92 10.68 -12.61
CA PHE A 164 12.51 10.92 -12.33
C PHE A 164 12.26 11.12 -10.81
N GLU A 165 12.86 10.27 -9.97
CA GLU A 165 12.84 10.41 -8.52
C GLU A 165 13.51 11.70 -8.05
N SER A 166 14.67 12.05 -8.64
CA SER A 166 15.37 13.32 -8.38
C SER A 166 14.58 14.56 -8.82
N LYS A 167 13.68 14.45 -9.80
CA LYS A 167 12.86 15.57 -10.26
C LYS A 167 11.70 15.88 -9.30
N TYR A 168 11.16 14.87 -8.61
CA TYR A 168 9.87 14.97 -7.93
C TYR A 168 9.88 14.74 -6.41
N GLU A 169 10.96 14.23 -5.81
CA GLU A 169 11.19 14.25 -4.34
C GLU A 169 10.03 13.68 -3.48
N PHE A 170 9.41 12.57 -3.89
CA PHE A 170 8.35 11.90 -3.11
C PHE A 170 8.90 11.28 -1.81
N THR A 171 8.13 11.30 -0.72
CA THR A 171 8.62 10.93 0.62
C THR A 171 7.97 9.75 1.30
N ASN A 172 6.82 9.28 0.82
CA ASN A 172 6.35 7.94 1.12
C ASN A 172 6.55 7.04 -0.10
N SER A 173 7.52 6.15 0.03
CA SER A 173 7.90 5.18 -1.01
C SER A 173 7.31 3.79 -0.76
N SER A 174 6.36 3.65 0.17
CA SER A 174 6.00 2.35 0.69
C SER A 174 4.57 2.20 1.20
N HIS A 175 4.04 0.99 1.03
CA HIS A 175 2.86 0.50 1.74
C HIS A 175 3.26 -0.18 3.05
N LEU A 176 2.34 -0.21 4.01
CA LEU A 176 2.37 -1.12 5.16
C LEU A 176 1.53 -2.35 4.81
N ARG A 177 2.02 -3.56 5.08
CA ARG A 177 1.22 -4.77 4.88
C ARG A 177 1.40 -5.81 5.96
N ILE A 178 0.35 -6.58 6.16
CA ILE A 178 0.34 -7.87 6.85
C ILE A 178 0.02 -8.92 5.81
N ASP A 179 0.94 -9.85 5.63
CA ASP A 179 0.76 -10.98 4.72
C ASP A 179 0.65 -12.29 5.50
N TYR A 180 -0.10 -13.24 4.95
CA TYR A 180 0.00 -14.64 5.31
C TYR A 180 0.05 -15.50 4.05
N ASP A 181 0.99 -16.44 4.02
CA ASP A 181 1.06 -17.47 2.98
C ASP A 181 1.38 -18.81 3.64
N SER A 182 0.44 -19.75 3.59
CA SER A 182 0.60 -21.05 4.26
C SER A 182 1.68 -21.94 3.63
N LYS A 183 2.12 -21.60 2.41
CA LYS A 183 3.09 -22.36 1.61
C LYS A 183 4.48 -21.73 1.61
N VAL A 184 4.66 -20.57 2.22
CA VAL A 184 5.96 -19.90 2.21
C VAL A 184 6.96 -20.65 3.07
N THR A 185 8.17 -20.79 2.53
CA THR A 185 9.30 -21.48 3.19
C THR A 185 10.51 -20.57 3.34
N SER A 186 10.53 -19.40 2.69
CA SER A 186 11.67 -18.47 2.70
C SER A 186 11.61 -17.44 3.82
N HIS A 187 10.48 -17.31 4.52
CA HIS A 187 10.27 -16.42 5.67
C HIS A 187 9.10 -16.93 6.52
N HIS A 188 8.76 -16.23 7.61
CA HIS A 188 7.66 -16.62 8.49
C HIS A 188 6.31 -16.58 7.77
N LYS A 189 5.39 -17.49 8.11
CA LYS A 189 4.09 -17.62 7.44
C LYS A 189 3.21 -16.39 7.57
N THR A 190 3.38 -15.60 8.63
CA THR A 190 2.74 -14.29 8.78
C THR A 190 3.68 -13.26 9.31
N GLU A 191 3.65 -12.10 8.68
CA GLU A 191 4.55 -11.02 8.99
C GLU A 191 3.88 -9.68 8.71
N ILE A 192 4.37 -8.66 9.40
CA ILE A 192 4.16 -7.26 9.05
C ILE A 192 5.43 -6.74 8.36
N GLN A 193 5.22 -5.94 7.33
CA GLN A 193 6.26 -5.46 6.43
C GLN A 193 6.00 -4.02 5.99
N ILE A 194 7.07 -3.27 5.80
CA ILE A 194 7.10 -2.02 5.04
C ILE A 194 7.64 -2.34 3.64
N GLY A 195 6.82 -2.15 2.59
CA GLY A 195 7.15 -2.43 1.18
C GLY A 195 8.53 -1.99 0.68
N ALA A 196 8.99 -0.80 1.07
CA ALA A 196 10.31 -0.28 0.68
C ALA A 196 11.49 -0.96 1.40
N ILE A 197 11.25 -1.59 2.55
CA ILE A 197 12.27 -2.28 3.33
C ILE A 197 11.97 -3.77 3.27
N ASN A 198 12.22 -4.39 2.11
CA ASN A 198 11.94 -5.81 1.88
C ASN A 198 12.70 -6.73 2.85
N ASP A 199 13.81 -6.23 3.37
CA ASP A 199 14.75 -6.92 4.25
C ASP A 199 14.34 -6.87 5.72
N LEU A 200 13.29 -6.11 6.07
CA LEU A 200 12.75 -6.03 7.43
C LEU A 200 11.33 -6.60 7.46
N ARG A 201 11.21 -7.80 8.04
CA ARG A 201 9.93 -8.48 8.24
C ARG A 201 9.80 -8.89 9.70
N LEU A 202 8.71 -8.47 10.33
CA LEU A 202 8.44 -8.81 11.72
C LEU A 202 7.39 -9.92 11.77
N PRO A 203 7.71 -11.12 12.27
CA PRO A 203 6.77 -12.22 12.35
C PRO A 203 5.62 -11.89 13.31
N LEU A 204 4.40 -12.27 12.94
CA LEU A 204 3.23 -12.16 13.81
C LEU A 204 2.74 -13.55 14.20
N ASN A 205 2.41 -13.73 15.48
CA ASN A 205 1.79 -14.94 16.00
C ASN A 205 0.28 -15.00 15.76
N ARG A 206 -0.29 -13.97 15.12
CA ARG A 206 -1.73 -13.79 15.00
C ARG A 206 -2.09 -12.97 13.76
N ILE A 207 -3.14 -13.41 13.09
CA ILE A 207 -3.84 -12.65 12.05
C ILE A 207 -4.92 -11.80 12.71
N ILE A 208 -4.83 -10.48 12.58
CA ILE A 208 -5.85 -9.56 13.09
C ILE A 208 -7.05 -9.45 12.14
N SER A 209 -8.18 -8.98 12.65
CA SER A 209 -9.38 -8.76 11.84
C SER A 209 -9.27 -7.53 10.92
N PRO A 210 -10.01 -7.49 9.78
CA PRO A 210 -10.14 -6.30 8.95
C PRO A 210 -10.47 -5.02 9.73
N PHE A 211 -11.40 -5.12 10.69
CA PHE A 211 -11.78 -4.00 11.55
C PHE A 211 -10.60 -3.50 12.37
N THR A 212 -9.85 -4.41 13.00
CA THR A 212 -8.69 -4.05 13.83
C THR A 212 -7.58 -3.43 12.99
N PHE A 213 -7.34 -3.94 11.78
CA PHE A 213 -6.38 -3.36 10.86
C PHE A 213 -6.82 -1.94 10.44
N PHE A 214 -8.06 -1.76 10.00
CA PHE A 214 -8.59 -0.46 9.59
C PHE A 214 -8.56 0.56 10.74
N ASP A 215 -8.93 0.13 11.94
CA ASP A 215 -8.85 0.95 13.16
C ASP A 215 -7.41 1.40 13.45
N PHE A 216 -6.45 0.48 13.38
CA PHE A 216 -5.04 0.81 13.57
C PHE A 216 -4.57 1.86 12.57
N ILE A 217 -4.88 1.70 11.28
CA ILE A 217 -4.54 2.69 10.26
C ILE A 217 -5.22 4.04 10.55
N SER A 218 -6.53 4.02 10.82
CA SER A 218 -7.33 5.23 11.05
C SER A 218 -6.84 6.03 12.26
N LYS A 219 -6.48 5.36 13.35
CA LYS A 219 -5.91 6.00 14.55
C LYS A 219 -4.64 6.80 14.26
N ASN A 220 -3.86 6.36 13.28
CA ASN A 220 -2.58 6.98 12.95
C ASN A 220 -2.72 8.07 11.90
N ILE A 221 -3.61 7.93 10.91
CA ILE A 221 -3.73 8.87 9.79
C ILE A 221 -4.85 9.90 9.98
N PHE A 222 -5.93 9.54 10.69
CA PHE A 222 -7.09 10.39 10.95
C PHE A 222 -7.13 10.89 12.41
N ARG A 223 -5.99 10.89 13.12
CA ARG A 223 -5.93 11.13 14.58
C ARG A 223 -6.68 12.39 15.04
N ASN A 224 -6.63 13.46 14.24
CA ASN A 224 -7.23 14.75 14.54
C ASN A 224 -8.47 15.04 13.67
N ASP A 225 -8.91 14.09 12.85
CA ASP A 225 -10.09 14.25 12.00
C ASP A 225 -11.38 14.15 12.83
N ARG A 226 -12.30 15.09 12.60
CA ARG A 226 -13.55 15.19 13.36
C ARG A 226 -14.44 13.96 13.18
N ASP A 227 -14.53 13.42 11.96
CA ASP A 227 -15.36 12.24 11.72
C ASP A 227 -14.80 11.01 12.43
N PHE A 228 -13.48 10.86 12.46
CA PHE A 228 -12.84 9.79 13.20
C PHE A 228 -13.06 9.91 14.71
N ILE A 229 -12.93 11.13 15.28
CA ILE A 229 -13.20 11.39 16.70
C ILE A 229 -14.66 11.03 17.04
N ASP A 230 -15.62 11.45 16.22
CA ASP A 230 -17.04 11.10 16.38
C ASP A 230 -17.24 9.58 16.35
N ILE A 231 -16.61 8.87 15.40
CA ILE A 231 -16.69 7.41 15.29
C ILE A 231 -16.22 6.74 16.58
N ILE A 232 -15.01 7.08 17.06
CA ILE A 232 -14.41 6.38 18.22
C ILE A 232 -15.09 6.71 19.55
N SER A 233 -15.78 7.87 19.64
CA SER A 233 -16.58 8.24 20.80
C SER A 233 -17.88 7.44 20.93
N SER A 234 -18.31 6.77 19.86
CA SER A 234 -19.59 6.06 19.84
C SER A 234 -19.53 4.72 20.58
N GLN A 235 -20.59 4.39 21.32
CA GLN A 235 -20.75 3.08 21.96
C GLN A 235 -20.73 1.92 20.95
N ASN A 236 -21.24 2.19 19.74
CA ASN A 236 -21.26 1.24 18.63
C ASN A 236 -19.83 0.86 18.20
N TYR A 237 -18.92 1.82 18.07
CA TYR A 237 -17.50 1.55 17.79
C TYR A 237 -16.86 0.69 18.89
N SER A 238 -16.99 1.09 20.16
CA SER A 238 -16.35 0.37 21.28
C SER A 238 -16.79 -1.10 21.34
N THR A 239 -18.09 -1.35 21.15
CA THR A 239 -18.65 -2.70 21.15
C THR A 239 -18.10 -3.54 19.99
N ASN A 240 -18.08 -2.99 18.78
CA ASN A 240 -17.61 -3.69 17.58
C ASN A 240 -16.10 -3.89 17.56
N PHE A 241 -15.33 -2.96 18.11
CA PHE A 241 -13.88 -3.09 18.27
C PHE A 241 -13.54 -4.27 19.20
N ASN A 242 -14.19 -4.34 20.36
CA ASN A 242 -13.99 -5.43 21.33
C ASN A 242 -14.38 -6.80 20.77
N ASN A 243 -15.48 -6.87 20.00
CA ASN A 243 -15.90 -8.10 19.34
C ASN A 243 -14.93 -8.50 18.22
N SER A 244 -14.49 -7.55 17.39
CA SER A 244 -13.58 -7.83 16.28
C SER A 244 -12.19 -8.26 16.75
N LYS A 245 -11.72 -7.77 17.90
CA LYS A 245 -10.46 -8.21 18.51
C LYS A 245 -10.46 -9.71 18.82
N LYS A 246 -11.62 -10.27 19.21
CA LYS A 246 -11.80 -11.71 19.49
C LYS A 246 -11.81 -12.58 18.23
N LEU A 247 -12.01 -11.99 17.05
CA LEU A 247 -11.97 -12.70 15.76
C LEU A 247 -10.55 -12.87 15.21
N SER A 248 -9.53 -12.43 15.94
CA SER A 248 -8.15 -12.59 15.52
C SER A 248 -7.72 -14.07 15.64
N PHE A 249 -7.06 -14.60 14.61
CA PHE A 249 -6.69 -16.01 14.52
C PHE A 249 -5.25 -16.23 14.93
N GLU A 250 -5.01 -17.12 15.90
CA GLU A 250 -3.64 -17.51 16.26
C GLU A 250 -3.02 -18.42 15.20
N ILE A 251 -1.72 -18.22 14.98
CA ILE A 251 -0.94 -19.03 14.06
C ILE A 251 -0.12 -20.01 14.87
N ASN A 252 -0.48 -21.29 14.72
CA ASN A 252 0.17 -22.37 15.44
C ASN A 252 0.80 -23.38 14.46
N PRO A 253 2.06 -23.81 14.69
CA PRO A 253 3.00 -23.25 15.67
C PRO A 253 3.47 -21.84 15.27
N PHE A 254 3.77 -20.99 16.25
CA PHE A 254 4.48 -19.72 16.03
C PHE A 254 5.99 -19.95 16.21
N GLU A 255 6.77 -19.58 15.20
CA GLU A 255 8.23 -19.70 15.23
C GLU A 255 8.86 -18.31 15.24
N GLU A 256 9.25 -17.85 16.43
CA GLU A 256 9.79 -16.50 16.66
C GLU A 256 11.14 -16.26 15.97
N SER A 257 11.88 -17.32 15.63
CA SER A 257 13.26 -17.31 15.12
C SER A 257 13.47 -16.64 13.75
N ASN A 258 12.45 -15.98 13.20
CA ASN A 258 12.43 -15.42 11.85
C ASN A 258 12.15 -13.91 11.84
N ILE A 259 12.72 -13.14 12.77
CA ILE A 259 12.96 -11.71 12.48
C ILE A 259 13.99 -11.70 11.35
N TYR A 260 13.50 -11.63 10.11
CA TYR A 260 14.34 -11.45 8.94
C TYR A 260 14.76 -9.99 8.93
N VAL A 261 15.99 -9.75 9.39
CA VAL A 261 16.81 -8.60 9.01
C VAL A 261 17.91 -9.18 8.12
N SER A 262 17.73 -9.15 6.80
CA SER A 262 18.85 -9.48 5.93
C SER A 262 19.78 -8.27 5.85
N HIS A 263 20.99 -8.41 6.40
CA HIS A 263 22.06 -7.48 6.09
C HIS A 263 22.54 -7.78 4.66
N LEU A 264 22.39 -6.80 3.77
CA LEU A 264 23.19 -6.73 2.54
C LEU A 264 24.67 -6.55 2.90
#